data_AF-J2KMS4-F1
#
_entry.id   AF-J2KMS4-F1
#
_cell.length_a   1.000
_cell.length_b   1.000
_cell.length_c   1.000
_cell.angle_alpha   90.00
_cell.angle_beta   90.00
_cell.angle_gamma   90.00
#
_symmetry.space_group_name_H-M   'P 1'
#
loop_
_entity.id
_entity.type
_entity.pdbx_description
1 polymer ?
#
loop_
_entity_poly.entity_id
_entity_poly.type
_entity_poly.pdbx_seq_one_letter_code
_entity_poly.pdbx_strand_id
1 'polypeptide(L)'
;MNYEEFGKLKCEELLKVQNIFRENFKIDSYANWFYDSETELLRLYNDDEDEIFFRYIPVGTFSLKSRTWMWSWFNESSIEKSKTELLVVKEFGNENNYEKLKEGTFASDEYDGWELASICLDFLNGIGVYKVDTDNLEKYMLIMGIENHDSPKVRKLKQKVVECGKHGHSRPAFVCDHLDLETPKGFEEAFDTYKGMELEEEDDFQAWCNECEKIRLEHDGWNEESEKFAQIQLICEDCYFELKEFNQIK
;
A
#
# COMPACT_ATOMS: atom_id res chain seq x y z
N MET A 1 28.94 23.77 5.04
CA MET A 1 27.56 24.11 5.48
C MET A 1 27.25 23.21 6.66
N ASN A 2 26.66 23.72 7.73
CA ASN A 2 26.20 22.83 8.81
C ASN A 2 24.88 22.13 8.40
N TYR A 3 24.43 21.14 9.19
CA TYR A 3 23.24 20.38 8.85
C TYR A 3 21.98 21.25 8.79
N GLU A 4 21.79 22.17 9.73
CA GLU A 4 20.60 23.02 9.80
C GLU A 4 20.48 23.95 8.58
N GLU A 5 21.59 24.56 8.16
CA GLU A 5 21.67 25.36 6.94
C GLU A 5 21.36 24.54 5.69
N PHE A 6 21.87 23.30 5.65
CA PHE A 6 21.65 22.38 4.54
C PHE A 6 20.18 21.92 4.45
N GLY A 7 19.60 21.45 5.57
CA GLY A 7 18.20 21.04 5.64
C GLY A 7 17.25 22.17 5.28
N LYS A 8 17.51 23.37 5.80
CA LYS A 8 16.71 24.56 5.45
C LYS A 8 16.76 24.87 3.95
N LEU A 9 17.95 24.84 3.34
CA LEU A 9 18.10 25.06 1.90
C LEU A 9 17.27 24.04 1.09
N LYS A 10 17.31 22.76 1.47
CA LYS A 10 16.55 21.70 0.81
C LYS A 10 15.04 21.85 0.99
N CYS A 11 14.57 22.27 2.16
CA CYS A 11 13.17 22.62 2.37
C CYS A 11 12.72 23.79 1.47
N GLU A 12 13.53 24.84 1.31
CA GLU A 12 13.21 25.97 0.43
C GLU A 12 13.14 25.57 -1.05
N GLU A 13 13.98 24.62 -1.49
CA GLU A 13 13.93 24.02 -2.82
C GLU A 13 12.69 23.15 -3.01
N LEU A 14 12.36 22.31 -2.00
CA LEU A 14 11.16 21.49 -2.00
C LEU A 14 9.88 22.33 -2.16
N LEU A 15 9.77 23.49 -1.50
CA LEU A 15 8.59 24.35 -1.64
C LEU A 15 8.30 24.73 -3.10
N LYS A 16 9.35 24.97 -3.91
CA LYS A 16 9.20 25.31 -5.33
C LYS A 16 8.74 24.10 -6.13
N VAL A 17 9.35 22.93 -5.88
CA VAL A 17 9.00 21.67 -6.56
C VAL A 17 7.56 21.26 -6.20
N GLN A 18 7.20 21.34 -4.91
CA GLN A 18 5.89 20.95 -4.42
C GLN A 18 4.77 21.84 -4.98
N ASN A 19 5.01 23.14 -5.18
CA ASN A 19 4.03 24.02 -5.84
C ASN A 19 3.78 23.59 -7.29
N ILE A 20 4.84 23.32 -8.06
CA ILE A 20 4.74 22.83 -9.44
C ILE A 20 4.04 21.46 -9.48
N PHE A 21 4.40 20.57 -8.55
CA PHE A 21 3.79 19.24 -8.42
C PHE A 21 2.28 19.33 -8.15
N ARG A 22 1.87 20.17 -7.19
CA ARG A 22 0.46 20.43 -6.89
C ARG A 22 -0.29 21.03 -8.07
N GLU A 23 0.26 22.02 -8.74
CA GLU A 23 -0.39 22.68 -9.88
C GLU A 23 -0.55 21.74 -11.08
N ASN A 24 0.49 20.96 -11.41
CA ASN A 24 0.48 20.09 -12.58
C ASN A 24 -0.44 18.88 -12.42
N PHE A 25 -0.46 18.27 -11.23
CA PHE A 25 -1.18 17.02 -11.01
C PHE A 25 -2.44 17.17 -10.16
N LYS A 26 -2.71 18.38 -9.65
CA LYS A 26 -3.88 18.70 -8.83
C LYS A 26 -4.04 17.74 -7.65
N ILE A 27 -2.94 17.36 -6.99
CA ILE A 27 -2.96 16.33 -5.95
C ILE A 27 -3.93 16.63 -4.80
N ASP A 28 -4.22 17.91 -4.55
CA ASP A 28 -5.15 18.37 -3.51
C ASP A 28 -6.64 18.24 -3.93
N SER A 29 -6.93 17.87 -5.19
CA SER A 29 -8.31 17.68 -5.68
C SER A 29 -8.84 16.25 -5.56
N TYR A 30 -8.01 15.30 -5.13
CA TYR A 30 -8.42 13.91 -4.93
C TYR A 30 -8.86 13.69 -3.49
N ALA A 31 -10.02 13.05 -3.30
CA ALA A 31 -10.57 12.74 -1.99
C ALA A 31 -9.90 11.52 -1.34
N ASN A 32 -9.39 10.59 -2.15
CA ASN A 32 -8.88 9.31 -1.68
C ASN A 32 -7.44 9.06 -2.15
N TRP A 33 -6.73 8.26 -1.36
CA TRP A 33 -5.42 7.74 -1.70
C TRP A 33 -5.32 6.26 -1.34
N PHE A 34 -4.50 5.52 -2.08
CA PHE A 34 -4.13 4.14 -1.78
C PHE A 34 -2.68 3.93 -2.23
N TYR A 35 -1.88 3.20 -1.48
CA TYR A 35 -0.54 2.82 -1.91
C TYR A 35 -0.34 1.32 -1.73
N ASP A 36 0.42 0.70 -2.63
CA ASP A 36 0.76 -0.72 -2.59
C ASP A 36 2.28 -0.89 -2.54
N SER A 37 2.77 -1.44 -1.43
CA SER A 37 4.22 -1.62 -1.18
C SER A 37 4.87 -2.62 -2.15
N GLU A 38 4.12 -3.52 -2.76
CA GLU A 38 4.68 -4.49 -3.71
C GLU A 38 4.93 -3.86 -5.09
N THR A 39 3.96 -3.11 -5.61
CA THR A 39 4.07 -2.43 -6.91
C THR A 39 4.82 -1.09 -6.82
N GLU A 40 4.93 -0.54 -5.62
CA GLU A 40 5.51 0.78 -5.31
C GLU A 40 4.77 1.92 -6.02
N LEU A 41 3.44 1.79 -6.05
CA LEU A 41 2.54 2.78 -6.63
C LEU A 41 1.69 3.45 -5.56
N LEU A 42 1.55 4.77 -5.69
CA LEU A 42 0.58 5.60 -5.00
C LEU A 42 -0.52 5.98 -5.99
N ARG A 43 -1.75 5.58 -5.71
CA ARG A 43 -2.98 5.98 -6.39
C ARG A 43 -3.60 7.14 -5.64
N LEU A 44 -3.90 8.24 -6.33
CA LEU A 44 -4.81 9.29 -5.86
C LEU A 44 -6.05 9.28 -6.75
N TYR A 45 -7.25 9.35 -6.17
CA TYR A 45 -8.48 9.17 -6.93
C TYR A 45 -9.71 9.78 -6.27
N ASN A 46 -10.69 10.14 -7.09
CA ASN A 46 -12.07 10.44 -6.68
C ASN A 46 -13.00 9.27 -7.01
N ASP A 47 -12.79 8.66 -8.17
CA ASP A 47 -13.44 7.44 -8.67
C ASP A 47 -12.50 6.77 -9.71
N ASP A 48 -12.98 5.73 -10.41
CA ASP A 48 -12.19 5.00 -11.40
C ASP A 48 -11.93 5.76 -12.71
N GLU A 49 -12.65 6.85 -12.99
CA GLU A 49 -12.45 7.71 -14.16
C GLU A 49 -11.56 8.92 -13.85
N ASP A 50 -11.52 9.37 -12.59
CA ASP A 50 -10.69 10.47 -12.09
C ASP A 50 -9.64 9.98 -11.08
N GLU A 51 -8.54 9.45 -11.62
CA GLU A 51 -7.43 8.90 -10.85
C GLU A 51 -6.06 9.12 -11.51
N ILE A 52 -5.02 9.08 -10.68
CA ILE A 52 -3.63 9.17 -11.08
C ILE A 52 -2.76 8.19 -10.28
N PHE A 53 -1.78 7.61 -10.97
CA PHE A 53 -0.83 6.67 -10.39
C PHE A 53 0.57 7.27 -10.40
N PHE A 54 1.25 7.22 -9.26
CA PHE A 54 2.61 7.68 -9.10
C PHE A 54 3.51 6.52 -8.68
N ARG A 55 4.68 6.41 -9.32
CA ARG A 55 5.78 5.63 -8.76
C ARG A 55 6.33 6.38 -7.56
N TYR A 56 6.51 5.68 -6.44
CA TYR A 56 7.10 6.26 -5.24
C TYR A 56 8.30 5.46 -4.73
N ILE A 57 9.14 6.14 -3.96
CA ILE A 57 10.17 5.53 -3.11
C ILE A 57 9.81 5.87 -1.66
N PRO A 58 9.70 4.89 -0.74
CA PRO A 58 9.40 5.19 0.65
C PRO A 58 10.61 5.87 1.28
N VAL A 59 10.44 7.06 1.87
CA VAL A 59 11.52 7.81 2.55
C VAL A 59 11.70 7.28 3.97
N GLY A 60 10.61 7.25 4.71
CA GLY A 60 10.61 6.86 6.11
C GLY A 60 9.30 7.21 6.79
N THR A 61 9.26 6.98 8.10
CA THR A 61 8.05 7.11 8.88
C THR A 61 8.30 7.87 10.17
N PHE A 62 7.38 8.76 10.52
CA PHE A 62 7.36 9.45 11.79
C PHE A 62 6.27 8.87 12.70
N SER A 63 6.68 8.31 13.84
CA SER A 63 5.76 7.75 14.84
C SER A 63 5.21 8.84 15.74
N LEU A 64 3.89 9.05 15.69
CA LEU A 64 3.20 10.01 16.57
C LEU A 64 3.23 9.56 18.03
N LYS A 65 3.32 8.25 18.28
CA LYS A 65 3.34 7.65 19.63
C LYS A 65 4.69 7.80 20.31
N SER A 66 5.77 7.44 19.62
CA SER A 66 7.13 7.44 20.19
C SER A 66 7.90 8.72 19.88
N ARG A 67 7.39 9.59 19.01
CA ARG A 67 8.07 10.82 18.55
C ARG A 67 9.46 10.51 17.98
N THR A 68 9.49 9.51 17.10
CA THR A 68 10.72 9.02 16.48
C THR A 68 10.56 8.92 14.97
N TRP A 69 11.63 9.26 14.26
CA TRP A 69 11.79 8.98 12.85
C TRP A 69 12.40 7.59 12.66
N MET A 70 11.96 6.88 11.63
CA MET A 70 12.60 5.66 11.13
C MET A 70 12.76 5.74 9.61
N TRP A 71 14.00 5.59 9.15
CA TRP A 71 14.28 5.52 7.71
C TRP A 71 13.76 4.22 7.09
N SER A 72 13.24 4.29 5.86
CA SER A 72 12.78 3.09 5.15
C SER A 72 13.91 2.09 4.91
N TRP A 73 15.12 2.55 4.54
CA TRP A 73 16.30 1.69 4.35
C TRP A 73 16.73 0.96 5.63
N PHE A 74 16.34 1.47 6.81
CA PHE A 74 16.59 0.81 8.10
C PHE A 74 15.46 -0.13 8.52
N ASN A 75 14.25 0.09 8.00
CA ASN A 75 13.08 -0.70 8.35
C ASN A 75 13.10 -2.05 7.63
N GLU A 76 13.50 -3.11 8.34
CA GLU A 76 13.52 -4.49 7.82
C GLU A 76 12.12 -5.04 7.49
N SER A 77 11.06 -4.50 8.11
CA SER A 77 9.68 -4.93 7.84
C SER A 77 9.08 -4.33 6.58
N SER A 78 9.69 -3.29 6.00
CA SER A 78 9.26 -2.68 4.73
C SER A 78 9.75 -3.53 3.56
N ILE A 79 8.83 -3.92 2.67
CA ILE A 79 9.13 -4.82 1.53
C ILE A 79 9.52 -4.07 0.25
N GLU A 80 9.30 -2.75 0.22
CA GLU A 80 9.63 -1.89 -0.92
C GLU A 80 11.11 -2.02 -1.29
N LYS A 81 11.38 -2.40 -2.53
CA LYS A 81 12.75 -2.66 -3.03
C LYS A 81 13.49 -1.36 -3.28
N SER A 82 12.79 -0.32 -3.73
CA SER A 82 13.32 1.01 -4.02
C SER A 82 13.90 1.73 -2.81
N LYS A 83 13.60 1.30 -1.58
CA LYS A 83 14.19 1.89 -0.35
C LYS A 83 15.72 1.87 -0.34
N THR A 84 16.35 0.94 -1.08
CA THR A 84 17.81 0.88 -1.20
C THR A 84 18.40 2.05 -1.97
N GLU A 85 17.62 2.74 -2.81
CA GLU A 85 18.08 3.95 -3.51
C GLU A 85 18.46 5.07 -2.54
N LEU A 86 17.89 5.07 -1.32
CA LEU A 86 18.18 6.06 -0.29
C LEU A 86 19.54 5.86 0.40
N LEU A 87 20.25 4.77 0.11
CA LEU A 87 21.60 4.55 0.65
C LEU A 87 22.57 5.66 0.23
N VAL A 88 22.35 6.32 -0.91
CA VAL A 88 23.14 7.48 -1.33
C VAL A 88 23.05 8.66 -0.34
N VAL A 89 21.87 8.87 0.26
CA VAL A 89 21.65 9.91 1.28
C VAL A 89 22.36 9.54 2.58
N LYS A 90 22.33 8.24 2.92
CA LYS A 90 23.07 7.71 4.07
C LYS A 90 24.58 7.87 3.89
N GLU A 91 25.11 7.55 2.72
CA GLU A 91 26.53 7.72 2.38
C GLU A 91 26.93 9.19 2.50
N PHE A 92 26.16 10.11 1.92
CA PHE A 92 26.38 11.55 2.07
C PHE A 92 26.35 12.00 3.54
N GLY A 93 25.43 11.46 4.34
CA GLY A 93 25.35 11.69 5.78
C GLY A 93 26.61 11.26 6.53
N ASN A 94 27.22 10.14 6.14
CA ASN A 94 28.49 9.68 6.70
C ASN A 94 29.65 10.62 6.33
N GLU A 95 29.75 11.00 5.06
CA GLU A 95 30.82 11.88 4.56
C GLU A 95 30.81 13.26 5.24
N ASN A 96 29.62 13.78 5.56
CA ASN A 96 29.44 15.11 6.13
C ASN A 96 29.19 15.11 7.64
N ASN A 97 29.18 13.94 8.29
CA ASN A 97 28.83 13.76 9.70
C ASN A 97 27.46 14.35 10.09
N TYR A 98 26.44 14.10 9.27
CA TYR A 98 25.06 14.46 9.54
C TYR A 98 24.31 13.28 10.16
N GLU A 99 24.19 13.28 11.50
CA GLU A 99 23.60 12.16 12.26
C GLU A 99 22.20 11.76 11.77
N LYS A 100 21.30 12.73 11.54
CA LYS A 100 19.94 12.45 11.04
C LYS A 100 19.90 11.71 9.69
N LEU A 101 20.96 11.78 8.88
CA LEU A 101 21.02 11.09 7.58
C LEU A 101 21.63 9.69 7.67
N LYS A 102 22.42 9.39 8.71
CA LYS A 102 23.12 8.09 8.84
C LYS A 102 22.56 7.17 9.93
N GLU A 103 21.91 7.73 10.96
CA GLU A 103 21.21 6.97 12.00
C GLU A 103 19.87 6.46 11.48
N GLY A 104 19.60 5.16 11.64
CA GLY A 104 18.39 4.54 11.10
C GLY A 104 17.09 4.91 11.84
N THR A 105 17.20 5.28 13.12
CA THR A 105 16.08 5.75 13.95
C THR A 105 16.59 6.74 14.99
N PHE A 106 15.85 7.81 15.21
CA PHE A 106 16.20 8.86 16.18
C PHE A 106 14.96 9.61 16.67
N ALA A 107 15.11 10.35 17.79
CA ALA A 107 14.08 11.24 18.31
C ALA A 107 13.82 12.40 17.34
N SER A 108 12.55 12.68 17.06
CA SER A 108 12.16 13.51 15.91
C SER A 108 10.86 14.28 16.19
N ASP A 109 10.54 15.24 15.32
CA ASP A 109 9.29 15.97 15.31
C ASP A 109 8.59 15.98 13.93
N GLU A 110 7.44 16.65 13.84
CA GLU A 110 6.63 16.69 12.61
C GLU A 110 7.30 17.45 11.43
N TYR A 111 8.40 18.18 11.66
CA TYR A 111 9.11 18.91 10.61
C TYR A 111 10.19 18.04 9.95
N ASP A 112 10.79 17.12 10.71
CA ASP A 112 11.87 16.28 10.23
C ASP A 112 11.46 15.44 9.00
N GLY A 113 10.24 14.92 8.96
CA GLY A 113 9.81 14.11 7.81
C GLY A 113 9.86 14.88 6.48
N TRP A 114 9.45 16.15 6.49
CA TRP A 114 9.55 17.03 5.33
C TRP A 114 10.99 17.42 5.02
N GLU A 115 11.80 17.71 6.03
CA GLU A 115 13.22 18.00 5.88
C GLU A 115 13.96 16.84 5.21
N LEU A 116 13.79 15.62 5.70
CA LEU A 116 14.47 14.43 5.21
C LEU A 116 13.98 14.06 3.80
N ALA A 117 12.67 14.15 3.54
CA ALA A 117 12.12 13.94 2.21
C ALA A 117 12.62 14.98 1.19
N SER A 118 12.82 16.24 1.61
CA SER A 118 13.39 17.29 0.74
C SER A 118 14.82 16.96 0.29
N ILE A 119 15.62 16.38 1.19
CA ILE A 119 16.99 15.94 0.90
C ILE A 119 16.95 14.77 -0.09
N CYS A 120 16.09 13.79 0.14
CA CYS A 120 15.92 12.67 -0.79
C CYS A 120 15.47 13.10 -2.19
N LEU A 121 14.60 14.11 -2.27
CA LEU A 121 14.14 14.66 -3.54
C LEU A 121 15.28 15.21 -4.39
N ASP A 122 16.20 15.95 -3.78
CA ASP A 122 17.37 16.50 -4.45
C ASP A 122 18.31 15.41 -4.97
N PHE A 123 18.61 14.40 -4.14
CA PHE A 123 19.55 13.32 -4.50
C PHE A 123 19.02 12.41 -5.60
N LEU A 124 17.71 12.13 -5.60
CA LEU A 124 17.10 11.18 -6.52
C LEU A 124 16.35 11.86 -7.68
N ASN A 125 16.34 13.18 -7.74
CA ASN A 125 15.61 13.97 -8.74
C ASN A 125 14.12 13.63 -8.77
N GLY A 126 13.50 13.53 -7.58
CA GLY A 126 12.05 13.33 -7.48
C GLY A 126 11.27 14.55 -7.96
N ILE A 127 10.00 14.32 -8.34
CA ILE A 127 9.10 15.35 -8.86
C ILE A 127 8.18 15.94 -7.78
N GLY A 128 8.18 15.39 -6.57
CA GLY A 128 7.38 15.85 -5.44
C GLY A 128 7.51 14.93 -4.24
N VAL A 129 6.97 15.35 -3.10
CA VAL A 129 6.84 14.53 -1.90
C VAL A 129 5.36 14.38 -1.57
N TYR A 130 4.94 13.18 -1.17
CA TYR A 130 3.60 12.93 -0.67
C TYR A 130 3.69 12.34 0.74
N LYS A 131 2.82 12.83 1.63
CA LYS A 131 2.71 12.35 3.00
C LYS A 131 1.37 11.64 3.16
N VAL A 132 1.44 10.44 3.72
CA VAL A 132 0.27 9.65 4.10
C VAL A 132 0.15 9.62 5.61
N ASP A 133 -1.01 9.97 6.13
CA ASP A 133 -1.31 9.96 7.55
C ASP A 133 -2.15 8.72 7.89
N THR A 134 -1.69 7.95 8.88
CA THR A 134 -2.46 6.89 9.55
C THR A 134 -2.58 7.25 11.03
N ASP A 135 -3.41 6.52 11.80
CA ASP A 135 -3.72 6.85 13.20
C ASP A 135 -2.52 7.18 14.10
N ASN A 136 -1.38 6.51 13.90
CA ASN A 136 -0.21 6.65 14.77
C ASN A 136 1.10 6.87 14.01
N LEU A 137 1.05 6.99 12.68
CA LEU A 137 2.24 6.96 11.83
C LEU A 137 2.03 7.82 10.59
N GLU A 138 2.92 8.79 10.40
CA GLU A 138 3.06 9.52 9.15
C GLU A 138 4.08 8.79 8.27
N LYS A 139 3.75 8.58 7.01
CA LYS A 139 4.65 7.97 6.00
C LYS A 139 4.97 8.99 4.94
N TYR A 140 6.26 9.16 4.67
CA TYR A 140 6.76 10.09 3.67
C TYR A 140 7.23 9.32 2.45
N MET A 141 6.75 9.74 1.27
CA MET A 141 7.00 9.09 0.00
C MET A 141 7.60 10.10 -0.97
N LEU A 142 8.70 9.73 -1.61
CA LEU A 142 9.28 10.49 -2.69
C LEU A 142 8.60 10.09 -4.00
N ILE A 143 8.00 11.05 -4.70
CA ILE A 143 7.29 10.82 -5.95
C ILE A 143 8.27 10.94 -7.11
N MET A 144 8.40 9.88 -7.90
CA MET A 144 9.38 9.80 -8.99
C MET A 144 8.79 10.12 -10.36
N GLY A 145 7.49 9.95 -10.53
CA GLY A 145 6.82 10.16 -11.82
C GLY A 145 5.47 9.48 -11.89
N ILE A 146 4.72 9.80 -12.95
CA ILE A 146 3.45 9.14 -13.25
C ILE A 146 3.71 7.74 -13.80
N GLU A 147 2.83 6.81 -13.43
CA GLU A 147 2.72 5.49 -14.05
C GLU A 147 1.53 5.43 -15.00
N ASN A 148 1.69 4.74 -16.14
CA ASN A 148 0.60 4.64 -17.11
C ASN A 148 -0.52 3.73 -16.58
N HIS A 149 -1.76 4.15 -16.77
CA HIS A 149 -2.98 3.39 -16.48
C HIS A 149 -2.97 1.96 -17.03
N ASP A 150 -2.40 1.78 -18.22
CA ASP A 150 -2.28 0.48 -18.89
C ASP A 150 -1.05 -0.33 -18.48
N SER A 151 -0.22 0.19 -17.58
CA SER A 151 0.99 -0.53 -17.16
C SER A 151 0.63 -1.83 -16.43
N PRO A 152 1.47 -2.89 -16.54
CA PRO A 152 1.27 -4.11 -15.78
C PRO A 152 1.19 -3.87 -14.26
N LYS A 153 1.95 -2.90 -13.73
CA LYS A 153 1.91 -2.54 -12.31
C LYS A 153 0.56 -1.95 -11.89
N VAL A 154 -0.01 -1.05 -12.70
CA VAL A 154 -1.34 -0.48 -12.41
C VAL A 154 -2.42 -1.54 -12.54
N ARG A 155 -2.34 -2.42 -13.55
CA ARG A 155 -3.26 -3.56 -13.67
C ARG A 155 -3.20 -4.47 -12.45
N LYS A 156 -2.00 -4.83 -11.99
CA LYS A 156 -1.79 -5.61 -10.77
C LYS A 156 -2.34 -4.91 -9.53
N LEU A 157 -2.09 -3.60 -9.39
CA LEU A 157 -2.65 -2.81 -8.29
C LEU A 157 -4.18 -2.78 -8.33
N LYS A 158 -4.80 -2.53 -9.49
CA LYS A 158 -6.26 -2.50 -9.63
C LYS A 158 -6.91 -3.85 -9.41
N GLN A 159 -6.27 -4.93 -9.88
CA GLN A 159 -6.72 -6.30 -9.61
C GLN A 159 -6.74 -6.59 -8.11
N LYS A 160 -5.82 -6.00 -7.34
CA LYS A 160 -5.77 -6.14 -5.88
C LYS A 160 -6.81 -5.30 -5.12
N VAL A 161 -7.78 -4.65 -5.76
CA VAL A 161 -8.71 -3.77 -5.04
C VAL A 161 -10.16 -3.95 -5.49
N VAL A 162 -11.03 -4.20 -4.52
CA VAL A 162 -12.49 -4.12 -4.64
C VAL A 162 -13.00 -3.04 -3.69
N GLU A 163 -13.93 -2.22 -4.17
CA GLU A 163 -14.62 -1.23 -3.34
C GLU A 163 -15.81 -1.88 -2.64
N CYS A 164 -15.68 -2.11 -1.33
CA CYS A 164 -16.75 -2.61 -0.49
C CYS A 164 -17.53 -1.45 0.12
N GLY A 165 -18.86 -1.46 -0.03
CA GLY A 165 -19.74 -0.46 0.60
C GLY A 165 -19.70 -0.43 2.14
N LYS A 166 -19.09 -1.45 2.77
CA LYS A 166 -18.90 -1.54 4.23
C LYS A 166 -17.47 -1.26 4.68
N HIS A 167 -16.46 -1.75 3.94
CA HIS A 167 -15.05 -1.74 4.36
C HIS A 167 -14.15 -0.82 3.52
N GLY A 168 -14.71 -0.16 2.50
CA GLY A 168 -13.91 0.61 1.55
C GLY A 168 -13.08 -0.29 0.64
N HIS A 169 -11.93 0.19 0.21
CA HIS A 169 -11.06 -0.47 -0.77
C HIS A 169 -10.20 -1.55 -0.09
N SER A 170 -10.28 -2.80 -0.56
CA SER A 170 -9.56 -3.94 0.03
C SER A 170 -9.33 -5.04 -1.02
N ARG A 171 -8.50 -6.06 -0.75
CA ARG A 171 -8.15 -7.08 -1.76
C ARG A 171 -9.37 -7.89 -2.20
N PRO A 172 -9.45 -8.34 -3.47
CA PRO A 172 -10.55 -9.18 -3.90
C PRO A 172 -10.49 -10.54 -3.21
N ALA A 173 -11.67 -11.12 -3.01
CA ALA A 173 -11.84 -12.51 -2.67
C ALA A 173 -13.07 -13.05 -3.42
N PHE A 174 -13.03 -14.33 -3.78
CA PHE A 174 -14.08 -15.01 -4.52
C PHE A 174 -14.73 -16.04 -3.61
N VAL A 175 -16.03 -15.90 -3.37
CA VAL A 175 -16.79 -16.81 -2.51
C VAL A 175 -18.03 -17.34 -3.21
N CYS A 176 -18.53 -18.51 -2.82
CA CYS A 176 -19.86 -18.92 -3.28
C CYS A 176 -20.96 -18.02 -2.68
N ASP A 177 -22.05 -17.79 -3.41
CA ASP A 177 -23.20 -16.99 -2.95
C ASP A 177 -23.93 -17.61 -1.73
N HIS A 178 -23.57 -18.84 -1.37
CA HIS A 178 -24.14 -19.53 -0.23
C HIS A 178 -23.53 -19.10 1.11
N LEU A 179 -22.33 -18.53 1.15
CA LEU A 179 -21.70 -18.11 2.41
C LEU A 179 -22.35 -16.82 2.92
N ASP A 180 -22.84 -16.84 4.16
CA ASP A 180 -23.45 -15.70 4.83
C ASP A 180 -23.04 -15.61 6.30
N LEU A 181 -23.52 -14.54 6.96
CA LEU A 181 -23.34 -14.27 8.40
C LEU A 181 -24.62 -14.56 9.20
N GLU A 182 -25.53 -15.38 8.67
CA GLU A 182 -26.79 -15.76 9.32
C GLU A 182 -26.72 -17.18 9.88
N THR A 183 -26.19 -18.13 9.11
CA THR A 183 -26.11 -19.54 9.50
C THR A 183 -24.77 -20.18 9.11
N PRO A 184 -24.04 -20.84 10.03
CA PRO A 184 -22.79 -21.51 9.69
C PRO A 184 -23.00 -22.63 8.67
N LYS A 185 -22.32 -22.56 7.52
CA LYS A 185 -22.38 -23.55 6.43
C LYS A 185 -21.04 -24.25 6.18
N GLY A 186 -20.10 -24.06 7.09
CA GLY A 186 -18.69 -24.45 6.94
C GLY A 186 -17.93 -23.54 5.98
N PHE A 187 -16.61 -23.68 5.97
CA PHE A 187 -15.71 -22.78 5.25
C PHE A 187 -14.52 -23.57 4.72
N GLU A 188 -14.59 -23.92 3.44
CA GLU A 188 -13.52 -24.55 2.69
C GLU A 188 -12.76 -23.48 1.92
N GLU A 189 -11.45 -23.63 1.82
CA GLU A 189 -10.55 -22.63 1.22
C GLU A 189 -9.54 -23.30 0.29
N ALA A 190 -9.14 -22.60 -0.77
CA ALA A 190 -8.18 -23.14 -1.74
C ALA A 190 -6.82 -23.46 -1.12
N PHE A 191 -6.44 -22.70 -0.09
CA PHE A 191 -5.27 -22.87 0.74
C PHE A 191 -5.53 -22.20 2.10
N ASP A 192 -4.74 -22.50 3.13
CA ASP A 192 -4.92 -21.90 4.45
C ASP A 192 -4.61 -20.39 4.42
N THR A 193 -5.62 -19.58 4.68
CA THR A 193 -5.56 -18.12 4.57
C THR A 193 -5.54 -17.42 5.92
N TYR A 194 -4.82 -16.31 6.04
CA TYR A 194 -4.87 -15.42 7.21
C TYR A 194 -4.75 -13.96 6.82
N LYS A 195 -5.36 -13.09 7.65
CA LYS A 195 -5.43 -11.66 7.36
C LYS A 195 -4.02 -11.05 7.23
N GLY A 196 -3.78 -10.35 6.13
CA GLY A 196 -2.49 -9.72 5.85
C GLY A 196 -1.41 -10.64 5.26
N MET A 197 -1.75 -11.86 4.84
CA MET A 197 -0.81 -12.74 4.12
C MET A 197 -0.43 -12.16 2.75
N GLU A 198 0.79 -12.46 2.28
CA GLU A 198 1.18 -12.24 0.89
C GLU A 198 0.59 -13.35 0.00
N LEU A 199 0.17 -12.99 -1.22
CA LEU A 199 -0.38 -13.93 -2.21
C LEU A 199 0.62 -14.05 -3.38
N GLU A 200 0.77 -15.25 -3.93
CA GLU A 200 1.51 -15.43 -5.18
C GLU A 200 0.71 -14.84 -6.37
N GLU A 201 1.36 -14.64 -7.52
CA GLU A 201 0.71 -13.96 -8.67
C GLU A 201 -0.51 -14.70 -9.23
N GLU A 202 -0.61 -16.01 -8.98
CA GLU A 202 -1.73 -16.86 -9.41
C GLU A 202 -2.74 -17.14 -8.29
N ASP A 203 -2.49 -16.64 -7.07
CA ASP A 203 -3.33 -16.92 -5.91
C ASP A 203 -4.31 -15.78 -5.64
N ASP A 204 -5.58 -16.15 -5.52
CA ASP A 204 -6.65 -15.29 -5.02
C ASP A 204 -7.24 -15.89 -3.74
N PHE A 205 -7.76 -15.04 -2.85
CA PHE A 205 -8.58 -15.53 -1.75
C PHE A 205 -9.83 -16.20 -2.30
N GLN A 206 -9.95 -17.50 -2.10
CA GLN A 206 -11.07 -18.31 -2.59
C GLN A 206 -11.62 -19.18 -1.47
N ALA A 207 -12.93 -19.05 -1.21
CA ALA A 207 -13.60 -19.90 -0.23
C ALA A 207 -15.00 -20.29 -0.66
N TRP A 208 -15.49 -21.41 -0.12
CA TRP A 208 -16.82 -21.92 -0.42
C TRP A 208 -17.37 -22.72 0.76
N CYS A 209 -18.68 -22.94 0.78
CA CYS A 209 -19.33 -23.71 1.84
C CYS A 209 -19.15 -25.23 1.63
N ASN A 210 -19.43 -26.02 2.67
CA ASN A 210 -19.28 -27.48 2.63
C ASN A 210 -20.14 -28.15 1.53
N GLU A 211 -21.27 -27.55 1.16
CA GLU A 211 -22.12 -28.09 0.09
C GLU A 211 -21.48 -27.85 -1.28
N CYS A 212 -20.91 -26.67 -1.51
CA CYS A 212 -20.15 -26.40 -2.72
C CYS A 212 -18.93 -27.31 -2.83
N GLU A 213 -18.28 -27.69 -1.72
CA GLU A 213 -17.16 -28.63 -1.77
C GLU A 213 -17.58 -30.02 -2.23
N LYS A 214 -18.72 -30.52 -1.76
CA LYS A 214 -19.26 -31.80 -2.25
C LYS A 214 -19.49 -31.77 -3.75
N ILE A 215 -20.13 -30.71 -4.25
CA ILE A 215 -20.39 -30.53 -5.69
C ILE A 215 -19.06 -30.41 -6.45
N ARG A 216 -18.10 -29.64 -5.96
CA ARG A 216 -16.77 -29.52 -6.57
C ARG A 216 -16.07 -30.88 -6.68
N LEU A 217 -16.11 -31.69 -5.63
CA LEU A 217 -15.52 -33.04 -5.64
C LEU A 217 -16.26 -34.02 -6.56
N GLU A 218 -17.59 -33.96 -6.62
CA GLU A 218 -18.40 -34.80 -7.52
C GLU A 218 -18.12 -34.51 -9.00
N HIS A 219 -17.74 -33.26 -9.31
CA HIS A 219 -17.49 -32.76 -10.65
C HIS A 219 -15.99 -32.64 -11.00
N ASP A 220 -15.10 -33.25 -10.19
CA ASP A 220 -13.62 -33.25 -10.38
C ASP A 220 -13.00 -31.83 -10.45
N GLY A 221 -13.57 -30.89 -9.70
CA GLY A 221 -13.10 -29.52 -9.60
C GLY A 221 -14.15 -28.46 -9.96
N TRP A 222 -13.66 -27.25 -10.21
CA TRP A 222 -14.46 -26.14 -10.72
C TRP A 222 -14.67 -26.30 -12.22
N ASN A 223 -15.93 -26.41 -12.63
CA ASN A 223 -16.36 -26.50 -14.02
C ASN A 223 -17.74 -25.84 -14.18
N GLU A 224 -18.28 -25.84 -15.40
CA GLU A 224 -19.55 -25.17 -15.70
C GLU A 224 -20.72 -25.59 -14.79
N GLU A 225 -20.77 -26.86 -14.35
CA GLU A 225 -21.85 -27.36 -13.49
C GLU A 225 -21.65 -26.95 -12.03
N SER A 226 -20.44 -27.11 -11.48
CA SER A 226 -20.13 -26.76 -10.09
C SER A 226 -20.08 -25.25 -9.86
N GLU A 227 -19.58 -24.48 -10.82
CA GLU A 227 -19.60 -23.00 -10.78
C GLU A 227 -21.03 -22.46 -10.87
N LYS A 228 -21.88 -23.08 -11.70
CA LYS A 228 -23.30 -22.71 -11.79
C LYS A 228 -24.05 -22.99 -10.49
N PHE A 229 -23.68 -24.02 -9.74
CA PHE A 229 -24.22 -24.23 -8.41
C PHE A 229 -23.69 -23.19 -7.41
N ALA A 230 -22.38 -22.94 -7.42
CA ALA A 230 -21.74 -22.07 -6.44
C ALA A 230 -22.06 -20.58 -6.61
N GLN A 231 -22.39 -20.14 -7.83
CA GLN A 231 -22.71 -18.73 -8.15
C GLN A 231 -21.67 -17.77 -7.55
N ILE A 232 -20.40 -17.92 -7.93
CA ILE A 232 -19.28 -17.20 -7.31
C ILE A 232 -19.50 -15.68 -7.31
N GLN A 233 -19.31 -15.06 -6.15
CA GLN A 233 -19.39 -13.63 -5.89
C GLN A 233 -18.01 -13.06 -5.61
N LEU A 234 -17.77 -11.82 -6.06
CA LEU A 234 -16.61 -11.02 -5.71
C LEU A 234 -16.92 -10.21 -4.43
N ILE A 235 -16.08 -10.37 -3.40
CA ILE A 235 -16.16 -9.63 -2.14
C ILE A 235 -14.78 -9.07 -1.77
N CYS A 236 -14.70 -8.24 -0.73
CA CYS A 236 -13.41 -7.79 -0.21
C CYS A 236 -12.79 -8.76 0.81
N GLU A 237 -11.48 -8.67 1.00
CA GLU A 237 -10.71 -9.47 1.97
C GLU A 237 -11.30 -9.36 3.38
N ASP A 238 -11.76 -8.17 3.78
CA ASP A 238 -12.38 -8.01 5.10
C ASP A 238 -13.70 -8.78 5.21
N CYS A 239 -14.56 -8.76 4.18
CA CYS A 239 -15.76 -9.60 4.14
C CYS A 239 -15.43 -11.09 4.12
N TYR A 240 -14.35 -11.48 3.43
CA TYR A 240 -13.88 -12.86 3.41
C TYR A 240 -13.52 -13.35 4.81
N PHE A 241 -12.74 -12.57 5.58
CA PHE A 241 -12.36 -12.97 6.94
C PHE A 241 -13.52 -12.90 7.93
N GLU A 242 -14.48 -11.99 7.77
CA GLU A 242 -15.74 -12.01 8.54
C GLU A 242 -16.51 -13.32 8.31
N LEU A 243 -16.62 -13.77 7.05
CA LEU A 243 -17.25 -15.04 6.70
C LEU A 243 -16.46 -16.23 7.26
N LYS A 244 -15.12 -16.20 7.20
CA LYS A 244 -14.24 -17.26 7.75
C LYS A 244 -14.45 -17.41 9.25
N GLU A 245 -14.38 -16.31 10.01
CA GLU A 245 -14.57 -16.32 11.46
C GLU A 245 -15.96 -16.84 11.85
N PHE A 246 -17.01 -16.45 11.13
CA PHE A 246 -18.38 -16.88 11.41
C PHE A 246 -18.63 -18.35 11.08
N ASN A 247 -18.14 -18.82 9.92
CA ASN A 247 -18.44 -20.16 9.41
C ASN A 247 -17.50 -21.26 9.93
N GLN A 248 -16.37 -20.92 10.54
CA GLN A 248 -15.45 -21.87 11.19
C GLN A 248 -15.82 -22.21 12.65
N ILE A 249 -16.90 -21.61 13.20
CA ILE A 249 -17.39 -21.92 14.55
C ILE A 249 -17.94 -23.36 14.56
N LYS A 250 -17.28 -24.23 15.33
CA LYS A 250 -17.73 -25.60 15.65
C LYS A 250 -18.84 -25.63 16.67
#